data_AF-A0A2V7LT50-F1
#
_entry.id   AF-A0A2V7LT50-F1
#
_cell.length_a   1.000
_cell.length_b   1.000
_cell.length_c   1.000
_cell.angle_alpha   90.00
_cell.angle_beta   90.00
_cell.angle_gamma   90.00
#
_symmetry.space_group_name_H-M   'P 1'
#
loop_
_entity.id
_entity.type
_entity.pdbx_description
1 polymer ?
#
loop_
_entity_poly.entity_id
_entity_poly.type
_entity_poly.pdbx_seq_one_letter_code
_entity_poly.pdbx_strand_id
1 'polypeptide(L)'
;MSHALPALLLGVSSILGLVLVPLGLPGLWVMVAGVVGYGWLTDFRSVGVATIVAVVGLAFLGEIIDAWLGFRFARTFGGSRRSAWGALVGGIVGAVMGVPVPIVGSVIGAFVGSFAGAALFEYSLSRAPATAVRAGWGAVVGRATAAAAKIALGVVIAVLGLFAALRG
;
A
#
# COMPACT_ATOMS: atom_id res chain seq x y z
N MET A 1 0.17 16.75 -31.96
CA MET A 1 0.09 15.30 -31.64
C MET A 1 0.83 14.96 -30.33
N SER A 2 0.72 15.75 -29.25
CA SER A 2 1.59 15.62 -28.05
C SER A 2 0.88 15.22 -26.75
N HIS A 3 -0.43 14.98 -26.74
CA HIS A 3 -1.17 14.58 -25.53
C HIS A 3 -1.03 13.09 -25.16
N ALA A 4 -0.51 12.26 -26.07
CA ALA A 4 -0.37 10.82 -25.85
C ALA A 4 0.64 10.48 -24.75
N LEU A 5 1.77 11.21 -24.70
CA LEU A 5 2.83 10.94 -23.71
C LEU A 5 2.38 11.25 -22.27
N PRO A 6 1.79 12.43 -21.95
CA PRO A 6 1.26 12.68 -20.62
C PRO A 6 0.20 11.64 -20.22
N ALA A 7 -0.74 11.32 -21.11
CA ALA A 7 -1.80 10.35 -20.82
C ALA A 7 -1.22 8.94 -20.56
N LEU A 8 -0.20 8.52 -21.31
CA LEU A 8 0.51 7.27 -21.08
C LEU A 8 1.20 7.27 -19.72
N LEU A 9 1.89 8.35 -19.34
CA LEU A 9 2.53 8.47 -18.04
C LEU A 9 1.51 8.37 -16.90
N LEU A 10 0.35 9.02 -17.03
CA LEU A 10 -0.74 8.91 -16.06
C LEU A 10 -1.29 7.49 -15.95
N GLY A 11 -1.51 6.82 -17.08
CA GLY A 11 -1.99 5.44 -17.12
C GLY A 11 -1.00 4.46 -16.49
N VAL A 12 0.27 4.54 -16.88
CA VAL A 12 1.34 3.69 -16.36
C VAL A 12 1.55 3.90 -14.87
N SER A 13 1.64 5.15 -14.41
CA SER A 13 1.79 5.46 -12.98
C SER A 13 0.59 4.99 -12.15
N SER A 14 -0.62 5.04 -12.71
CA SER A 14 -1.82 4.53 -12.05
C SER A 14 -1.80 3.01 -11.89
N ILE A 15 -1.51 2.28 -12.98
CA ILE A 15 -1.42 0.81 -12.96
C ILE A 15 -0.26 0.36 -12.05
N LEU A 16 0.91 0.97 -12.22
CA LEU A 16 2.08 0.67 -11.42
C LEU A 16 1.81 0.93 -9.93
N GLY A 17 1.21 2.08 -9.61
CA GLY A 17 0.82 2.41 -8.24
C GLY A 17 -0.09 1.35 -7.60
N LEU A 18 -1.12 0.89 -8.33
CA LEU A 18 -2.02 -0.16 -7.84
C LEU A 18 -1.30 -1.51 -7.62
N VAL A 19 -0.37 -1.88 -8.50
CA VAL A 19 0.44 -3.10 -8.34
C VAL A 19 1.40 -3.00 -7.15
N LEU A 20 1.91 -1.80 -6.87
CA LEU A 20 2.83 -1.54 -5.76
C LEU A 20 2.15 -1.59 -4.38
N VAL A 21 0.85 -1.30 -4.28
CA VAL A 21 0.10 -1.33 -3.01
C VAL A 21 0.19 -2.69 -2.28
N PRO A 22 -0.19 -3.84 -2.89
CA PRO A 22 -0.12 -5.14 -2.21
C PRO A 22 1.31 -5.60 -1.91
N LEU A 23 2.32 -5.01 -2.56
CA LEU A 23 3.73 -5.23 -2.27
C LEU A 23 4.19 -4.48 -0.99
N GLY A 24 3.32 -3.65 -0.40
CA GLY A 24 3.69 -2.80 0.74
C GLY A 24 4.60 -1.64 0.33
N LEU A 25 4.64 -1.31 -0.95
CA LEU A 25 5.41 -0.20 -1.51
C LEU A 25 4.54 1.07 -1.59
N PRO A 26 5.14 2.29 -1.70
CA PRO A 26 4.40 3.56 -1.69
C PRO A 26 3.63 3.82 -3.01
N GLY A 27 2.74 2.90 -3.38
CA GLY A 27 2.02 2.91 -4.67
C GLY A 27 1.14 4.14 -4.87
N LEU A 28 0.43 4.59 -3.82
CA LEU A 28 -0.41 5.81 -3.91
C LEU A 28 0.41 7.06 -4.24
N TRP A 29 1.64 7.14 -3.74
CA TRP A 29 2.55 8.25 -4.04
C TRP A 29 3.04 8.24 -5.49
N VAL A 30 3.24 7.05 -6.07
CA VAL A 30 3.53 6.91 -7.50
C VAL A 30 2.37 7.43 -8.34
N MET A 31 1.12 7.16 -7.92
CA MET A 31 -0.07 7.69 -8.60
C MET A 31 -0.18 9.21 -8.47
N VAL A 32 0.08 9.76 -7.28
CA VAL A 32 0.12 11.22 -7.06
C VAL A 32 1.17 11.87 -7.96
N ALA A 33 2.38 11.31 -8.03
CA ALA A 33 3.44 11.79 -8.93
C ALA A 33 3.01 11.73 -10.39
N GLY A 34 2.26 10.69 -10.78
CA GLY A 34 1.65 10.57 -12.10
C GLY A 34 0.66 11.69 -12.43
N VAL A 35 -0.26 11.98 -11.50
CA VAL A 35 -1.26 13.07 -11.65
C VAL A 35 -0.59 14.44 -11.72
N VAL A 36 0.36 14.71 -10.83
CA VAL A 36 1.11 15.98 -10.81
C VAL A 36 1.99 16.11 -12.06
N GLY A 37 2.66 15.02 -12.46
CA GLY A 37 3.48 14.99 -13.68
C GLY A 37 2.67 15.21 -14.95
N TYR A 38 1.47 14.61 -15.05
CA TYR A 38 0.53 14.89 -16.12
C TYR A 38 0.14 16.38 -16.14
N GLY A 39 -0.21 16.93 -14.97
CA GLY A 39 -0.52 18.36 -14.82
C GLY A 39 0.62 19.24 -15.31
N TRP A 40 1.85 18.98 -14.88
CA TRP A 40 3.02 19.74 -15.29
C TRP A 40 3.27 19.69 -16.81
N LEU A 41 3.19 18.51 -17.42
CA LEU A 41 3.39 18.35 -18.87
C LEU A 41 2.25 18.94 -19.72
N THR A 42 1.12 19.26 -19.10
CA THR A 42 -0.04 19.89 -19.74
C THR A 42 -0.26 21.33 -19.29
N ASP A 43 0.76 21.95 -18.68
CA ASP A 43 0.75 23.33 -18.15
C ASP A 43 -0.39 23.60 -17.15
N PHE A 44 -0.80 22.55 -16.42
CA PHE A 44 -1.92 22.54 -15.47
C PHE A 44 -3.24 23.05 -16.07
N ARG A 45 -3.43 22.90 -17.39
CA ARG A 45 -4.67 23.30 -18.07
C ARG A 45 -5.89 22.53 -17.57
N SER A 46 -5.71 21.25 -17.27
CA SER A 46 -6.79 20.33 -16.91
C SER A 46 -6.72 19.83 -15.45
N VAL A 47 -5.51 19.77 -14.87
CA VAL A 47 -5.28 19.41 -13.46
C VAL A 47 -5.20 20.66 -12.59
N GLY A 48 -6.30 20.98 -11.90
CA GLY A 48 -6.34 22.08 -10.93
C GLY A 48 -5.79 21.72 -9.54
N VAL A 49 -5.56 22.74 -8.72
CA VAL A 49 -5.11 22.62 -7.31
C VAL A 49 -6.03 21.70 -6.50
N ALA A 50 -7.35 21.78 -6.72
CA ALA A 50 -8.32 20.93 -6.04
C ALA A 50 -8.06 19.43 -6.28
N THR A 51 -7.74 19.03 -7.52
CA THR A 51 -7.41 17.64 -7.85
C THR A 51 -6.14 17.20 -7.13
N ILE A 52 -5.10 18.05 -7.12
CA ILE A 52 -3.83 17.77 -6.46
C ILE A 52 -4.03 17.58 -4.96
N VAL A 53 -4.74 18.50 -4.30
CA VAL A 53 -5.04 18.41 -2.87
C VAL A 53 -5.86 17.16 -2.56
N ALA A 54 -6.84 16.82 -3.40
CA ALA A 54 -7.65 15.61 -3.23
C ALA A 54 -6.81 14.34 -3.33
N VAL A 55 -5.99 14.18 -4.37
CA VAL A 55 -5.18 12.94 -4.54
C VAL A 55 -4.10 12.81 -3.48
N VAL A 56 -3.46 13.92 -3.06
CA VAL A 56 -2.50 13.93 -1.95
C VAL A 56 -3.19 13.59 -0.63
N GLY A 57 -4.37 14.15 -0.37
CA GLY A 57 -5.16 13.85 0.82
C GLY A 57 -5.57 12.37 0.88
N LEU A 58 -6.00 11.79 -0.24
CA LEU A 58 -6.33 10.37 -0.34
C LEU A 58 -5.11 9.47 -0.16
N ALA A 59 -3.94 9.85 -0.69
CA ALA A 59 -2.69 9.12 -0.48
C ALA A 59 -2.30 9.10 1.00
N PHE A 60 -2.33 10.26 1.67
CA PHE A 60 -2.09 10.33 3.12
C PHE A 60 -3.10 9.52 3.92
N LEU A 61 -4.40 9.61 3.59
CA LEU A 61 -5.44 8.82 4.24
C LEU A 61 -5.17 7.33 4.09
N GLY A 62 -4.72 6.88 2.91
CA GLY A 62 -4.33 5.50 2.68
C GLY A 62 -3.17 5.04 3.55
N GLU A 63 -2.13 5.87 3.71
CA GLU A 63 -1.00 5.56 4.61
C GLU A 63 -1.43 5.50 6.08
N ILE A 64 -2.31 6.40 6.51
CA ILE A 64 -2.87 6.38 7.87
C ILE A 64 -3.69 5.11 8.11
N ILE A 65 -4.55 4.74 7.16
CA ILE A 65 -5.39 3.54 7.24
C ILE A 65 -4.52 2.28 7.30
N ASP A 66 -3.47 2.18 6.48
CA ASP A 66 -2.58 1.02 6.48
C ASP A 66 -1.83 0.85 7.80
N ALA A 67 -1.23 1.94 8.30
CA ALA A 67 -0.61 1.93 9.62
C ALA A 67 -1.63 1.53 10.69
N TRP A 68 -2.80 2.15 10.70
CA TRP A 68 -3.82 1.91 11.71
C TRP A 68 -4.36 0.48 11.69
N LEU A 69 -4.72 -0.06 10.52
CA LEU A 69 -5.22 -1.43 10.38
C LEU A 69 -4.14 -2.46 10.69
N GLY A 70 -2.90 -2.24 10.23
CA GLY A 70 -1.76 -3.11 10.55
C GLY A 70 -1.55 -3.27 12.05
N PHE A 71 -1.53 -2.15 12.80
CA PHE A 71 -1.41 -2.18 14.25
C PHE A 71 -2.68 -2.71 14.95
N ARG A 72 -3.88 -2.36 14.47
CA ARG A 72 -5.14 -2.73 15.10
C ARG A 72 -5.40 -4.23 15.00
N PHE A 73 -5.26 -4.82 13.81
CA PHE A 73 -5.56 -6.23 13.59
C PHE A 73 -4.53 -7.17 14.25
N ALA A 74 -3.26 -6.79 14.29
CA ALA A 74 -2.26 -7.52 15.09
C ALA A 74 -2.70 -7.64 16.56
N ARG A 75 -3.34 -6.59 17.12
CA ARG A 75 -3.86 -6.59 18.50
C ARG A 75 -5.21 -7.29 18.66
N THR A 76 -6.10 -7.20 17.67
CA THR A 76 -7.43 -7.83 17.73
C THR A 76 -7.34 -9.36 17.86
N PHE A 77 -6.30 -9.97 17.29
CA PHE A 77 -6.08 -11.41 17.36
C PHE A 77 -5.25 -11.84 18.59
N GLY A 78 -5.09 -10.97 19.59
CA GLY A 78 -4.38 -11.27 20.83
C GLY A 78 -2.88 -10.99 20.79
N GLY A 79 -2.39 -10.34 19.73
CA GLY A 79 -0.99 -9.91 19.65
C GLY A 79 -0.69 -8.66 20.48
N SER A 80 0.51 -8.62 21.01
CA SER A 80 1.07 -7.46 21.70
C SER A 80 1.56 -6.40 20.71
N ARG A 81 2.00 -5.24 21.23
CA ARG A 81 2.67 -4.22 20.40
C ARG A 81 3.94 -4.74 19.74
N ARG A 82 4.60 -5.75 20.32
CA ARG A 82 5.79 -6.41 19.73
C ARG A 82 5.42 -7.22 18.50
N SER A 83 4.28 -7.89 18.51
CA SER A 83 3.78 -8.63 17.34
C SER A 83 3.56 -7.72 16.13
N ALA A 84 3.01 -6.51 16.33
CA ALA A 84 2.83 -5.56 15.24
C ALA A 84 4.17 -5.08 14.63
N TRP A 85 5.18 -4.83 15.45
CA TRP A 85 6.53 -4.53 14.95
C TRP A 85 7.17 -5.73 14.24
N GLY A 86 6.98 -6.94 14.79
CA GLY A 86 7.39 -8.18 14.14
C GLY A 86 6.74 -8.36 12.77
N ALA A 87 5.44 -8.04 12.64
CA ALA A 87 4.72 -8.08 11.38
C ALA A 87 5.30 -7.12 10.33
N LEU A 88 5.64 -5.91 10.75
CA LEU A 88 6.23 -4.90 9.88
C LEU A 88 7.62 -5.32 9.40
N VAL A 89 8.51 -5.66 10.33
CA VAL A 89 9.90 -6.05 10.02
C VAL A 89 9.93 -7.33 9.20
N GLY A 90 9.22 -8.36 9.67
CA GLY A 90 9.12 -9.63 8.96
C GLY A 90 8.49 -9.45 7.58
N GLY A 91 7.50 -8.57 7.46
CA GLY A 91 6.88 -8.23 6.18
C GLY A 91 7.82 -7.57 5.19
N ILE A 92 8.70 -6.68 5.64
CA ILE A 92 9.72 -6.05 4.79
C ILE A 92 10.77 -7.08 4.39
N VAL A 93 11.33 -7.82 5.35
CA VAL A 93 12.34 -8.86 5.08
C VAL A 93 11.79 -9.90 4.12
N GLY A 94 10.58 -10.39 4.35
CA GLY A 94 9.93 -11.35 3.47
C GLY A 94 9.70 -10.81 2.06
N ALA A 95 9.27 -9.55 1.92
CA ALA A 95 9.10 -8.92 0.61
C ALA A 95 10.42 -8.85 -0.18
N VAL A 96 11.52 -8.50 0.51
CA VAL A 96 12.87 -8.43 -0.06
C VAL A 96 13.40 -9.82 -0.42
N MET A 97 13.23 -10.81 0.45
CA MET A 97 13.64 -12.19 0.18
C MET A 97 12.84 -12.83 -0.96
N GLY A 98 11.60 -12.36 -1.19
CA GLY A 98 10.74 -12.80 -2.28
C GLY A 98 11.08 -12.21 -3.65
N VAL A 99 11.99 -11.24 -3.73
CA VAL A 99 12.40 -10.56 -4.98
C VAL A 99 12.86 -11.49 -6.11
N PRO A 100 13.51 -12.66 -5.88
CA PRO A 100 13.90 -13.56 -6.96
C PRO A 100 12.75 -14.01 -7.87
N VAL A 101 11.50 -13.96 -7.38
CA VAL A 101 10.29 -14.07 -8.20
C VAL A 101 9.53 -12.73 -8.10
N PRO A 102 9.77 -11.79 -9.03
CA PRO A 102 9.23 -10.44 -8.94
C PRO A 102 7.70 -10.44 -8.83
N ILE A 103 7.17 -9.46 -8.10
CA ILE A 103 5.73 -9.28 -7.83
C ILE A 103 5.15 -10.42 -6.98
N VAL A 104 5.04 -11.64 -7.52
CA VAL A 104 4.40 -12.76 -6.82
C VAL A 104 5.19 -13.19 -5.60
N GLY A 105 6.50 -13.39 -5.73
CA GLY A 105 7.38 -13.78 -4.63
C GLY A 105 7.45 -12.71 -3.55
N SER A 106 7.53 -11.43 -3.94
CA SER A 106 7.51 -10.32 -2.99
C SER A 106 6.17 -10.19 -2.25
N VAL A 107 5.02 -10.36 -2.91
CA VAL A 107 3.70 -10.37 -2.21
C VAL A 107 3.67 -11.55 -1.22
N ILE A 108 3.95 -12.77 -1.69
CA ILE A 108 3.90 -13.97 -0.83
C ILE A 108 4.86 -13.83 0.34
N GLY A 109 6.10 -13.42 0.06
CA GLY A 109 7.12 -13.16 1.06
C GLY A 109 6.69 -12.09 2.06
N ALA A 110 6.06 -11.01 1.61
CA ALA A 110 5.52 -9.97 2.48
C ALA A 110 4.48 -10.51 3.47
N PHE A 111 3.55 -11.36 3.01
CA PHE A 111 2.53 -11.98 3.87
C PHE A 111 3.11 -13.03 4.81
N VAL A 112 3.93 -13.95 4.29
CA VAL A 112 4.59 -15.02 5.08
C VAL A 112 5.54 -14.40 6.12
N GLY A 113 6.31 -13.42 5.71
CA GLY A 113 7.22 -12.68 6.58
C GLY A 113 6.47 -11.92 7.67
N SER A 114 5.36 -11.25 7.35
CA SER A 114 4.53 -10.59 8.36
C SER A 114 3.93 -11.59 9.36
N PHE A 115 3.45 -12.75 8.87
CA PHE A 115 2.98 -13.81 9.74
C PHE A 115 4.07 -14.32 10.68
N ALA A 116 5.23 -14.71 10.12
CA ALA A 116 6.33 -15.29 10.86
C ALA A 116 6.91 -14.28 11.86
N GLY A 117 7.15 -13.05 11.44
CA GLY A 117 7.65 -11.99 12.32
C GLY A 117 6.70 -11.69 13.48
N ALA A 118 5.40 -11.57 13.20
CA ALA A 118 4.38 -11.38 14.22
C ALA A 118 4.31 -12.54 15.22
N ALA A 119 4.34 -13.78 14.73
CA ALA A 119 4.29 -14.99 15.54
C ALA A 119 5.56 -15.16 16.39
N LEU A 120 6.75 -14.96 15.83
CA LEU A 120 8.02 -15.09 16.54
C LEU A 120 8.14 -14.05 17.66
N PHE A 121 7.83 -12.78 17.38
CA PHE A 121 7.87 -11.73 18.39
C PHE A 121 6.83 -11.96 19.49
N GLU A 122 5.62 -12.42 19.14
CA GLU A 122 4.61 -12.73 20.15
C GLU A 122 4.98 -13.95 20.99
N TYR A 123 5.57 -14.99 20.37
CA TYR A 123 6.03 -16.17 21.09
C TYR A 123 7.14 -15.83 22.09
N SER A 124 8.04 -14.91 21.73
CA SER A 124 9.11 -14.46 22.63
C SER A 124 8.60 -13.82 23.92
N LEU A 125 7.39 -13.24 23.90
CA LEU A 125 6.74 -12.60 25.04
C LEU A 125 5.79 -13.56 25.77
N SER A 126 4.86 -14.17 25.04
CA SER A 126 3.79 -14.99 25.63
C SER A 126 4.21 -16.40 25.98
N ARG A 127 5.27 -16.93 25.34
CA ARG A 127 5.70 -18.35 25.39
C ARG A 127 4.59 -19.35 25.05
N ALA A 128 3.49 -18.88 24.45
CA ALA A 128 2.30 -19.66 24.14
C ALA A 128 2.13 -19.78 22.61
N PRO A 129 2.29 -20.97 22.01
CA PRO A 129 2.23 -21.15 20.57
C PRO A 129 0.89 -20.74 19.96
N ALA A 130 -0.21 -21.04 20.65
CA ALA A 130 -1.56 -20.70 20.19
C ALA A 130 -1.76 -19.17 20.06
N THR A 131 -1.26 -18.40 21.03
CA THR A 131 -1.33 -16.93 21.00
C THR A 131 -0.46 -16.35 19.89
N ALA A 132 0.73 -16.91 19.70
CA ALA A 132 1.66 -16.50 18.64
C ALA A 132 1.07 -16.71 17.23
N VAL A 133 0.49 -17.88 16.97
CA VAL A 133 -0.13 -18.20 15.67
C VAL A 133 -1.33 -17.29 15.40
N ARG A 134 -2.17 -17.03 16.42
CA ARG A 134 -3.29 -16.09 16.28
C ARG A 134 -2.80 -14.69 15.94
N ALA A 135 -1.75 -14.21 16.61
CA ALA A 135 -1.15 -12.91 16.31
C ALA A 135 -0.59 -12.83 14.87
N GLY A 136 0.04 -13.91 14.40
CA GLY A 136 0.46 -14.07 13.00
C GLY A 136 -0.70 -13.92 12.01
N TRP A 137 -1.83 -14.60 12.26
CA TRP A 137 -3.03 -14.44 11.43
C TRP A 137 -3.61 -13.02 11.48
N GLY A 138 -3.56 -12.38 12.65
CA GLY A 138 -3.92 -10.96 12.78
C GLY A 138 -3.07 -10.04 11.92
N ALA A 139 -1.77 -10.31 11.79
CA ALA A 139 -0.89 -9.57 10.88
C ALA A 139 -1.24 -9.76 9.40
N VAL A 140 -1.53 -11.00 8.99
CA VAL A 140 -1.95 -11.33 7.61
C VAL A 140 -3.27 -10.62 7.26
N VAL A 141 -4.28 -10.74 8.12
CA VAL A 141 -5.58 -10.10 7.92
C VAL A 141 -5.44 -8.57 7.95
N GLY A 142 -4.64 -8.03 8.86
CA GLY A 142 -4.36 -6.59 8.92
C GLY A 142 -3.74 -6.07 7.63
N ARG A 143 -2.73 -6.76 7.11
CA ARG A 143 -2.08 -6.38 5.85
C ARG A 143 -3.01 -6.54 4.64
N ALA A 144 -3.81 -7.61 4.58
CA ALA A 144 -4.76 -7.82 3.48
C ALA A 144 -5.85 -6.75 3.46
N THR A 145 -6.43 -6.44 4.62
CA THR A 145 -7.48 -5.41 4.75
C THR A 145 -6.94 -4.01 4.47
N ALA A 146 -5.73 -3.70 4.93
CA ALA A 146 -5.05 -2.45 4.61
C ALA A 146 -4.74 -2.30 3.12
N ALA A 147 -4.20 -3.34 2.49
CA ALA A 147 -3.95 -3.35 1.05
C ALA A 147 -5.25 -3.16 0.25
N ALA A 148 -6.33 -3.83 0.63
CA ALA A 148 -7.63 -3.66 -0.01
C ALA A 148 -8.16 -2.23 0.10
N ALA A 149 -8.08 -1.62 1.30
CA ALA A 149 -8.48 -0.23 1.51
C ALA A 149 -7.63 0.75 0.69
N LYS A 150 -6.30 0.55 0.65
CA LYS A 150 -5.40 1.35 -0.18
C LYS A 150 -5.68 1.18 -1.66
N ILE A 151 -5.98 -0.04 -2.14
CA ILE A 151 -6.37 -0.27 -3.54
C ILE A 151 -7.64 0.52 -3.87
N ALA A 152 -8.65 0.48 -3.00
CA ALA A 152 -9.89 1.25 -3.21
C ALA A 152 -9.61 2.76 -3.33
N LEU A 153 -8.78 3.32 -2.43
CA LEU A 153 -8.35 4.72 -2.52
C LEU A 153 -7.52 5.00 -3.77
N GLY A 154 -6.64 4.08 -4.17
CA GLY A 154 -5.87 4.15 -5.40
C GLY A 154 -6.77 4.22 -6.63
N VAL A 155 -7.82 3.40 -6.69
CA VAL A 155 -8.83 3.46 -7.77
C VAL A 155 -9.50 4.83 -7.81
N VAL A 156 -9.85 5.41 -6.65
CA VAL A 156 -10.39 6.78 -6.60
C VAL A 156 -9.38 7.81 -7.14
N ILE A 157 -8.09 7.71 -6.76
CA ILE A 157 -7.04 8.58 -7.29
C ILE A 157 -6.91 8.44 -8.82
N ALA A 158 -6.91 7.21 -9.34
CA ALA A 158 -6.84 6.96 -10.78
C ALA A 158 -8.03 7.58 -11.52
N VAL A 159 -9.25 7.43 -10.99
CA VAL A 159 -10.46 8.01 -11.56
C VAL A 159 -10.39 9.53 -11.54
N LEU A 160 -9.98 10.15 -10.42
CA LEU A 160 -9.83 11.61 -10.32
C LEU A 160 -8.78 12.13 -11.31
N GLY A 161 -7.65 11.44 -11.45
CA GLY A 161 -6.60 11.79 -12.41
C GLY A 161 -7.07 11.68 -13.85
N LEU A 162 -7.72 10.57 -14.22
CA LEU A 162 -8.28 10.36 -15.55
C LEU A 162 -9.37 11.39 -15.87
N PHE A 163 -10.25 11.66 -14.92
CA PHE A 163 -11.33 12.63 -15.09
C PHE A 163 -10.82 14.06 -15.28
N ALA A 164 -9.78 14.45 -14.53
CA ALA A 164 -9.11 15.72 -14.74
C ALA A 164 -8.51 15.77 -16.15
N ALA A 165 -7.83 14.71 -16.59
CA ALA A 165 -7.22 14.62 -17.92
C ALA A 165 -8.24 14.68 -19.08
N LEU A 166 -9.48 14.24 -18.88
CA LEU A 166 -10.55 14.27 -19.89
C LEU A 166 -11.30 15.61 -19.96
N ARG A 167 -11.16 16.47 -18.95
CA ARG A 167 -11.92 17.72 -18.81
C ARG A 167 -11.26 18.96 -19.41
N GLY A 168 -9.98 18.89 -19.79
CA GLY A 168 -9.27 20.00 -20.45
C GLY A 168 -8.56 19.54 -21.70
#